data_AF-A0A510JE98-F1
#
_entry.id   AF-A0A510JE98-F1
#
_cell.length_a   1.000
_cell.length_b   1.000
_cell.length_c   1.000
_cell.angle_alpha   90.00
_cell.angle_beta   90.00
_cell.angle_gamma   90.00
#
_symmetry.space_group_name_H-M   'P 1'
#
loop_
_entity.id
_entity.type
_entity.pdbx_description
1 polymer ?
#
loop_
_entity_poly.entity_id
_entity_poly.type
_entity_poly.pdbx_seq_one_letter_code
_entity_poly.pdbx_strand_id
1 'polypeptide(L)'
;MKKNFKKLCLLMAVLAMGAVTYANGSATAQNNTQGVTQSEEFPGGLAKGIDQKFTTDGKLHAEKFLNKTLSYTDTADTFKIQKDSKGYFLTKYIDESAEQDGSGSIKEEKVRLRLEKNVFLREVAKDGDYAYAYDTKLKKVVIVNPHNNYKIMTIVD
;
A
#
# COMPACT_ATOMS: atom_id res chain seq x y z
N MET A 1 17.78 29.46 29.64
CA MET A 1 16.82 30.18 30.52
C MET A 1 15.44 30.15 29.87
N LYS A 2 14.42 29.70 30.63
CA LYS A 2 12.95 29.75 30.36
C LYS A 2 12.38 28.84 29.25
N LYS A 3 11.19 28.25 29.35
CA LYS A 3 10.34 27.67 30.42
C LYS A 3 9.08 27.16 29.67
N ASN A 4 8.71 25.89 29.89
CA ASN A 4 7.36 25.33 30.07
C ASN A 4 6.12 25.95 29.38
N PHE A 5 5.31 25.10 28.75
CA PHE A 5 3.83 25.08 28.85
C PHE A 5 3.37 23.61 28.85
N LYS A 6 3.20 22.97 30.01
CA LYS A 6 1.95 22.80 30.79
C LYS A 6 0.74 22.32 29.97
N LYS A 7 0.37 21.05 30.24
CA LYS A 7 -0.95 20.41 30.28
C LYS A 7 -2.14 21.19 29.69
N LEU A 8 -2.85 20.56 28.76
CA LEU A 8 -4.30 20.77 28.62
C LEU A 8 -4.99 19.42 28.44
N CYS A 9 -5.57 18.93 29.53
CA CYS A 9 -6.64 17.95 29.51
C CYS A 9 -7.82 18.55 28.76
N LEU A 10 -8.41 17.82 27.81
CA LEU A 10 -9.83 17.98 27.52
C LEU A 10 -10.49 16.60 27.57
N LEU A 11 -11.11 16.37 28.71
CA LEU A 11 -12.04 15.30 28.99
C LEU A 11 -13.40 15.83 28.53
N MET A 12 -14.05 15.17 27.57
CA MET A 12 -15.48 15.36 27.34
C MET A 12 -16.12 14.00 27.11
N ALA A 13 -16.77 13.52 28.16
CA ALA A 13 -17.78 12.50 28.09
C ALA A 13 -19.11 13.17 27.74
N VAL A 14 -19.83 12.65 26.75
CA VAL A 14 -21.29 12.80 26.65
C VAL A 14 -21.88 11.47 26.20
N LEU A 15 -22.72 10.91 27.09
CA LEU A 15 -23.66 9.83 26.84
C LEU A 15 -24.73 10.25 25.85
N ALA A 16 -25.18 9.32 25.01
CA ALA A 16 -26.61 9.20 24.70
C ALA A 16 -26.95 7.72 24.49
N MET A 17 -27.77 7.18 25.41
CA MET A 17 -28.40 5.88 25.27
C MET A 17 -29.50 5.97 24.21
N GLY A 18 -29.49 5.04 23.27
CA GLY A 18 -30.62 4.73 22.40
C GLY A 18 -30.80 3.22 22.37
N ALA A 19 -31.79 2.72 23.10
CA ALA A 19 -32.25 1.35 23.01
C ALA A 19 -32.92 1.09 21.66
N VAL A 20 -32.93 -0.15 21.19
CA VAL A 20 -34.15 -0.99 21.03
C VAL A 20 -33.89 -2.19 20.10
N THR A 21 -34.37 -3.34 20.59
CA THR A 21 -34.76 -4.61 19.93
C THR A 21 -33.75 -5.62 19.39
N TYR A 22 -33.89 -6.83 19.93
CA TYR A 22 -33.43 -8.10 19.39
C TYR A 22 -34.34 -8.57 18.25
N ALA A 23 -33.77 -9.11 17.17
CA ALA A 23 -34.42 -10.11 16.33
C ALA A 23 -33.37 -11.01 15.67
N ASN A 24 -33.59 -12.32 15.81
CA ASN A 24 -32.79 -13.41 15.28
C ASN A 24 -33.32 -13.82 13.89
N GLY A 25 -32.42 -14.08 12.94
CA GLY A 25 -32.62 -14.94 11.78
C GLY A 25 -33.33 -14.35 10.55
N SER A 26 -32.60 -14.23 9.43
CA SER A 26 -32.81 -15.03 8.21
C SER A 26 -31.95 -14.50 7.07
N ALA A 27 -31.29 -15.41 6.36
CA ALA A 27 -30.48 -15.12 5.19
C ALA A 27 -31.33 -14.60 4.02
N THR A 28 -30.88 -13.52 3.39
CA THR A 28 -31.09 -13.23 1.97
C THR A 28 -29.87 -12.52 1.44
N ALA A 29 -29.18 -13.19 0.51
CA ALA A 29 -28.12 -12.61 -0.29
C ALA A 29 -28.70 -11.54 -1.21
N GLN A 30 -28.17 -10.31 -1.17
CA GLN A 30 -28.15 -9.42 -2.32
C GLN A 30 -26.82 -8.66 -2.37
N ASN A 31 -26.18 -8.86 -3.51
CA ASN A 31 -25.07 -8.12 -4.09
C ASN A 31 -25.24 -6.60 -3.92
N ASN A 32 -24.18 -5.91 -3.48
CA ASN A 32 -23.88 -4.57 -3.97
C ASN A 32 -22.37 -4.31 -3.89
N THR A 33 -21.70 -4.65 -4.98
CA THR A 33 -20.50 -3.95 -5.44
C THR A 33 -20.90 -2.51 -5.75
N GLN A 34 -20.64 -1.57 -4.84
CA GLN A 34 -20.17 -0.20 -5.09
C GLN A 34 -20.40 0.65 -3.85
N GLY A 35 -19.29 1.15 -3.32
CA GLY A 35 -19.27 2.09 -2.22
C GLY A 35 -17.86 2.33 -1.71
N VAL A 36 -16.83 2.23 -2.57
CA VAL A 36 -15.51 2.77 -2.22
C VAL A 36 -15.68 4.29 -2.19
N THR A 37 -16.02 4.80 -1.02
CA THR A 37 -15.99 6.23 -0.75
C THR A 37 -14.51 6.62 -0.70
N GLN A 38 -13.97 6.95 -1.88
CA GLN A 38 -12.69 7.60 -2.05
C GLN A 38 -12.82 9.04 -1.55
N SER A 39 -12.63 9.26 -0.25
CA SER A 39 -12.43 10.63 0.26
C SER A 39 -11.83 10.62 1.66
N GLU A 40 -10.68 9.98 1.83
CA GLU A 40 -9.66 10.57 2.71
C GLU A 40 -8.38 10.55 1.89
N GLU A 41 -7.90 11.74 1.55
CA GLU A 41 -6.66 11.92 0.81
C GLU A 41 -5.51 11.59 1.78
N PHE A 42 -4.88 10.43 1.58
CA PHE A 42 -3.70 10.06 2.36
C PHE A 42 -2.52 10.90 1.87
N PRO A 43 -1.57 11.25 2.76
CA PRO A 43 -0.35 11.94 2.33
C PRO A 43 0.29 11.16 1.17
N GLY A 44 0.64 11.89 0.11
CA GLY A 44 1.19 11.32 -1.13
C GLY A 44 0.16 10.81 -2.14
N GLY A 45 -1.13 11.12 -2.00
CA GLY A 45 -2.17 10.73 -2.97
C GLY A 45 -2.45 9.21 -2.98
N LEU A 46 -2.08 8.52 -1.91
CA LEU A 46 -2.15 7.06 -1.85
C LEU A 46 -3.58 6.55 -1.65
N ALA A 47 -3.93 5.47 -2.37
CA ALA A 47 -5.18 4.76 -2.13
C ALA A 47 -5.30 4.24 -0.68
N LYS A 48 -6.53 4.19 -0.17
CA LYS A 48 -6.88 3.61 1.15
C LYS A 48 -6.38 2.18 1.33
N GLY A 49 -6.20 1.46 0.22
CA GLY A 49 -5.92 0.03 0.17
C GLY A 49 -7.16 -0.83 0.28
N ILE A 50 -7.07 -2.06 -0.26
CA ILE A 50 -8.16 -3.04 -0.29
C ILE A 50 -8.44 -3.59 1.10
N ASP A 51 -9.66 -4.07 1.35
CA ASP A 51 -10.05 -4.66 2.64
C ASP A 51 -9.49 -6.08 2.84
N GLN A 52 -8.17 -6.18 2.75
CA GLN A 52 -7.41 -7.38 3.00
C GLN A 52 -6.18 -7.06 3.85
N LYS A 53 -6.03 -7.81 4.94
CA LYS A 53 -4.91 -7.64 5.87
C LYS A 53 -3.65 -8.30 5.31
N PHE A 54 -2.56 -7.54 5.32
CA PHE A 54 -1.22 -8.06 5.03
C PHE A 54 -0.79 -9.11 6.06
N THR A 55 -0.21 -10.22 5.57
CA THR A 55 0.27 -11.34 6.37
C THR A 55 1.76 -11.57 6.12
N THR A 56 2.54 -11.74 7.20
CA THR A 56 4.00 -11.97 7.14
C THR A 56 4.45 -12.94 8.22
N ASP A 57 5.56 -13.64 7.96
CA ASP A 57 6.29 -14.45 8.95
C ASP A 57 7.46 -13.65 9.60
N GLY A 58 7.54 -12.34 9.35
CA GLY A 58 8.62 -11.47 9.81
C GLY A 58 9.84 -11.43 8.89
N LYS A 59 9.79 -12.05 7.69
CA LYS A 59 10.87 -12.02 6.70
C LYS A 59 10.47 -11.28 5.43
N LEU A 60 11.50 -10.79 4.74
CA LEU A 60 11.35 -10.09 3.46
C LEU A 60 10.96 -11.00 2.30
N HIS A 61 11.39 -12.26 2.31
CA HIS A 61 11.22 -13.19 1.18
C HIS A 61 11.73 -12.64 -0.16
N ALA A 62 12.94 -12.05 -0.16
CA ALA A 62 13.53 -11.44 -1.36
C ALA A 62 13.59 -12.39 -2.56
N GLU A 63 13.79 -13.69 -2.34
CA GLU A 63 13.77 -14.73 -3.38
C GLU A 63 12.46 -14.79 -4.18
N LYS A 64 11.37 -14.26 -3.63
CA LYS A 64 10.06 -14.25 -4.28
C LYS A 64 9.95 -13.20 -5.38
N PHE A 65 10.72 -12.11 -5.32
CA PHE A 65 10.59 -10.97 -6.24
C PHE A 65 11.90 -10.40 -6.79
N LEU A 66 13.04 -10.68 -6.17
CA LEU A 66 14.31 -10.07 -6.55
C LEU A 66 14.70 -10.48 -7.99
N ASN A 67 15.06 -9.48 -8.79
CA ASN A 67 15.41 -9.56 -10.20
C ASN A 67 14.30 -10.10 -11.13
N LYS A 68 13.06 -10.23 -10.63
CA LYS A 68 11.90 -10.59 -11.44
C LYS A 68 11.22 -9.32 -11.94
N THR A 69 10.81 -9.32 -13.21
CA THR A 69 9.90 -8.29 -13.73
C THR A 69 8.51 -8.59 -13.20
N LEU A 70 7.87 -7.56 -12.65
CA LEU A 70 6.55 -7.60 -12.03
C LEU A 70 5.68 -6.52 -12.67
N SER A 71 4.40 -6.79 -12.85
CA SER A 71 3.49 -5.84 -13.50
C SER A 71 2.64 -5.11 -12.47
N TYR A 72 2.42 -3.81 -12.68
CA TYR A 72 1.37 -3.11 -11.96
C TYR A 72 0.01 -3.58 -12.52
N THR A 73 -0.94 -3.86 -11.64
CA THR A 73 -2.28 -4.32 -12.06
C THR A 73 -2.96 -3.25 -12.91
N ASP A 74 -3.64 -3.68 -13.96
CA ASP A 74 -4.42 -2.83 -14.86
C ASP A 74 -3.59 -1.76 -15.63
N THR A 75 -2.26 -1.90 -15.70
CA THR A 75 -1.39 -1.05 -16.54
C THR A 75 -0.38 -1.87 -17.34
N ALA A 76 0.18 -1.27 -18.39
CA ALA A 76 1.31 -1.85 -19.13
C ALA A 76 2.65 -1.67 -18.41
N ASP A 77 2.66 -0.87 -17.33
CA ASP A 77 3.87 -0.57 -16.58
C ASP A 77 4.36 -1.81 -15.84
N THR A 78 5.68 -1.94 -15.79
CA THR A 78 6.32 -3.00 -15.02
C THR A 78 7.38 -2.41 -14.11
N PHE A 79 7.86 -3.23 -13.18
CA PHE A 79 8.97 -2.88 -12.33
C PHE A 79 9.82 -4.08 -11.99
N LYS A 80 11.03 -3.80 -11.53
CA LYS A 80 11.97 -4.82 -11.06
C LYS A 80 12.63 -4.34 -9.78
N ILE A 81 12.56 -5.16 -8.74
CA ILE A 81 13.33 -4.92 -7.51
C ILE A 81 14.65 -5.65 -7.63
N GLN A 82 15.74 -4.94 -7.37
CA GLN A 82 17.10 -5.42 -7.53
C GLN A 82 17.93 -5.03 -6.30
N LYS A 83 19.15 -5.57 -6.20
CA LYS A 83 20.08 -5.28 -5.11
C LYS A 83 21.49 -5.08 -5.67
N ASP A 84 22.14 -4.00 -5.26
CA ASP A 84 23.54 -3.71 -5.54
C ASP A 84 24.34 -3.55 -4.23
N SER A 85 25.59 -3.07 -4.33
CA SER A 85 26.45 -2.81 -3.16
C SER A 85 25.92 -1.71 -2.22
N LYS A 86 25.00 -0.86 -2.67
CA LYS A 86 24.35 0.20 -1.88
C LYS A 86 23.02 -0.23 -1.29
N GLY A 87 22.55 -1.44 -1.60
CA GLY A 87 21.30 -2.00 -1.08
C GLY A 87 20.25 -2.22 -2.16
N TYR A 88 18.98 -2.20 -1.76
CA TYR A 88 17.86 -2.47 -2.66
C TYR A 88 17.52 -1.23 -3.49
N PHE A 89 17.08 -1.47 -4.72
CA PHE A 89 16.53 -0.44 -5.59
C PHE A 89 15.42 -1.02 -6.47
N LEU A 90 14.54 -0.13 -6.91
CA LEU A 90 13.45 -0.38 -7.83
C LEU A 90 13.80 0.27 -9.17
N THR A 91 13.63 -0.47 -10.26
CA THR A 91 13.59 0.10 -11.62
C THR A 91 12.14 0.02 -12.08
N LYS A 92 11.49 1.17 -12.32
CA LYS A 92 10.16 1.28 -12.92
C LYS A 92 10.33 1.41 -14.43
N TYR A 93 9.51 0.69 -15.19
CA TYR A 93 9.43 0.74 -16.64
C TYR A 93 8.05 1.26 -16.98
N ILE A 94 7.99 2.53 -17.39
CA ILE A 94 6.74 3.24 -17.66
C ILE A 94 6.53 3.24 -19.16
N ASP A 95 5.36 2.75 -19.60
CA ASP A 95 4.96 2.80 -20.99
C ASP A 95 4.41 4.21 -21.30
N GLU A 96 5.18 5.01 -22.04
CA GLU A 96 4.77 6.35 -22.46
C GLU A 96 4.04 6.35 -23.80
N SER A 97 3.66 5.18 -24.35
CA SER A 97 2.79 5.15 -25.53
C SER A 97 1.47 5.84 -25.21
N ALA A 98 1.14 6.87 -25.99
CA ALA A 98 -0.27 7.25 -26.11
C ALA A 98 -1.03 6.04 -26.65
N GLU A 99 -2.28 5.83 -26.26
CA GLU A 99 -3.09 4.66 -26.65
C GLU A 99 -3.29 4.47 -28.18
N GLN A 100 -2.68 5.32 -29.00
CA GLN A 100 -2.59 5.17 -30.44
C GLN A 100 -1.17 4.76 -30.85
N ASP A 101 -1.10 3.60 -31.52
CA ASP A 101 -0.03 3.11 -32.38
C ASP A 101 1.14 2.28 -31.81
N GLY A 102 1.25 2.09 -30.49
CA GLY A 102 2.17 1.09 -29.90
C GLY A 102 3.66 1.36 -30.19
N SER A 103 3.99 2.59 -30.60
CA SER A 103 5.36 3.04 -30.90
C SER A 103 6.04 3.76 -29.72
N GLY A 104 5.43 3.73 -28.53
CA GLY A 104 5.92 4.46 -27.36
C GLY A 104 7.27 3.99 -26.85
N SER A 105 8.03 4.94 -26.31
CA SER A 105 9.26 4.65 -25.58
C SER A 105 8.96 4.15 -24.18
N ILE A 106 9.75 3.18 -23.70
CA ILE A 106 9.75 2.79 -22.30
C ILE A 106 10.67 3.74 -21.54
N LYS A 107 10.14 4.45 -20.55
CA LYS A 107 10.93 5.27 -19.64
C LYS A 107 11.36 4.44 -18.43
N GLU A 108 12.65 4.51 -18.10
CA GLU A 108 13.21 3.87 -16.90
C GLU A 108 13.39 4.88 -15.76
N GLU A 109 12.82 4.58 -14.60
CA GLU A 109 13.03 5.36 -13.38
C GLU A 109 13.61 4.49 -12.26
N LYS A 110 14.69 4.95 -11.62
CA LYS A 110 15.37 4.21 -10.54
C LYS A 110 15.15 4.88 -9.19
N VAL A 111 14.63 4.12 -8.23
CA VAL A 111 14.33 4.57 -6.87
C VAL A 111 15.06 3.70 -5.85
N ARG A 112 15.74 4.32 -4.87
CA ARG A 112 16.36 3.58 -3.77
C ARG A 112 15.32 3.08 -2.79
N LEU A 113 15.53 1.88 -2.26
CA LEU A 113 14.65 1.25 -1.29
C LEU A 113 15.37 1.07 0.05
N ARG A 114 14.66 1.27 1.14
CA ARG A 114 15.12 0.94 2.50
C ARG A 114 14.33 -0.22 3.07
N LEU A 115 15.02 -1.14 3.75
CA LEU A 115 14.39 -2.24 4.45
C LEU A 115 13.80 -1.74 5.78
N GLU A 116 12.50 -1.94 5.98
CA GLU A 116 11.79 -1.61 7.21
C GLU A 116 11.20 -2.87 7.85
N LYS A 117 11.35 -2.96 9.18
CA LYS A 117 10.80 -4.07 10.00
C LYS A 117 11.20 -5.48 9.51
N ASN A 118 12.30 -5.59 8.76
CA ASN A 118 12.77 -6.80 8.08
C ASN A 118 11.80 -7.41 7.04
N VAL A 119 10.73 -6.71 6.68
CA VAL A 119 9.62 -7.24 5.86
C VAL A 119 9.34 -6.36 4.64
N PHE A 120 9.50 -5.05 4.75
CA PHE A 120 9.06 -4.10 3.73
C PHE A 120 10.25 -3.43 3.05
N LEU A 121 10.21 -3.28 1.74
CA LEU A 121 11.11 -2.38 1.01
C LEU A 121 10.37 -1.10 0.69
N ARG A 122 10.68 -0.02 1.40
CA ARG A 122 10.04 1.30 1.23
C ARG A 122 10.83 2.19 0.29
N GLU A 123 10.16 2.90 -0.60
CA GLU A 123 10.78 3.93 -1.44
C GLU A 123 11.43 5.05 -0.61
N VAL A 124 12.58 5.54 -1.07
CA VAL A 124 13.32 6.66 -0.48
C VAL A 124 13.26 7.87 -1.42
N ALA A 125 12.07 8.21 -1.90
CA ALA A 125 11.83 9.41 -2.70
C ALA A 125 11.03 10.44 -1.89
N LYS A 126 11.13 11.73 -2.24
CA LYS A 126 10.42 12.82 -1.52
C LYS A 126 8.91 12.64 -1.52
N ASP A 127 8.38 12.07 -2.61
CA ASP A 127 6.95 11.84 -2.83
C ASP A 127 6.62 10.33 -2.99
N GLY A 128 7.63 9.47 -2.83
CA GLY A 128 7.49 8.02 -2.99
C GLY A 128 7.15 7.37 -1.67
N ASP A 129 5.86 7.10 -1.47
CA ASP A 129 5.33 6.53 -0.23
C ASP A 129 4.88 5.08 -0.37
N TYR A 130 5.31 4.36 -1.40
CA TYR A 130 5.02 2.93 -1.53
C TYR A 130 6.03 2.06 -0.78
N ALA A 131 5.55 0.92 -0.31
CA ALA A 131 6.39 -0.17 0.14
C ALA A 131 6.00 -1.49 -0.53
N TYR A 132 7.00 -2.34 -0.77
CA TYR A 132 6.86 -3.63 -1.43
C TYR A 132 7.12 -4.76 -0.44
N ALA A 133 6.29 -5.79 -0.45
CA ALA A 133 6.44 -6.96 0.41
C ALA A 133 5.86 -8.22 -0.22
N TYR A 134 6.25 -9.38 0.30
CA TYR A 134 5.61 -10.66 -0.02
C TYR A 134 4.58 -11.00 1.05
N ASP A 135 3.33 -11.18 0.64
CA ASP A 135 2.27 -11.64 1.55
C ASP A 135 2.26 -13.16 1.63
N THR A 136 2.43 -13.72 2.83
CA THR A 136 2.59 -15.16 3.03
C THR A 136 1.28 -15.95 2.87
N LYS A 137 0.12 -15.29 3.03
CA LYS A 137 -1.19 -15.93 2.86
C LYS A 137 -1.61 -15.93 1.39
N LEU A 138 -1.42 -14.80 0.70
CA LEU A 138 -1.69 -14.66 -0.74
C LEU A 138 -0.63 -15.34 -1.61
N LYS A 139 0.58 -15.53 -1.06
CA LYS A 139 1.76 -16.01 -1.79
C LYS A 139 2.13 -15.13 -2.98
N LYS A 140 1.84 -13.84 -2.91
CA LYS A 140 2.03 -12.84 -3.97
C LYS A 140 2.82 -11.64 -3.44
N VAL A 141 3.44 -10.92 -4.37
CA VAL A 141 4.04 -9.61 -4.06
C VAL A 141 2.90 -8.60 -3.97
N VAL A 142 2.99 -7.69 -3.02
CA VAL A 142 2.01 -6.64 -2.79
C VAL A 142 2.69 -5.29 -2.67
N ILE A 143 1.98 -4.27 -3.11
CA ILE A 143 2.29 -2.87 -2.80
C ILE A 143 1.41 -2.48 -1.62
N VAL A 144 2.01 -1.90 -0.59
CA VAL A 144 1.34 -1.53 0.66
C VAL A 144 1.51 -0.04 0.97
N ASN A 145 0.53 0.52 1.69
CA ASN A 145 0.55 1.89 2.16
C ASN A 145 1.22 1.98 3.56
N PRO A 146 2.47 2.44 3.69
CA PRO A 146 3.16 2.55 4.98
C PRO A 146 2.51 3.58 5.92
N HIS A 147 1.73 4.53 5.39
CA HIS A 147 1.00 5.54 6.18
C HIS A 147 -0.35 5.03 6.70
N ASN A 148 -0.87 3.96 6.11
CA ASN A 148 -2.10 3.30 6.54
C ASN A 148 -1.81 1.90 7.10
N ASN A 149 -0.91 1.83 8.08
CA ASN A 149 -0.53 0.60 8.78
C ASN A 149 -0.15 -0.58 7.84
N TYR A 150 0.52 -0.28 6.73
CA TYR A 150 0.93 -1.25 5.71
C TYR A 150 -0.24 -2.06 5.13
N LYS A 151 -1.42 -1.43 5.01
CA LYS A 151 -2.58 -2.01 4.32
C LYS A 151 -2.25 -2.26 2.84
N ILE A 152 -2.69 -3.41 2.32
CA ILE A 152 -2.46 -3.79 0.92
C ILE A 152 -3.18 -2.78 0.02
N MET A 153 -2.45 -2.20 -0.92
CA MET A 153 -2.99 -1.34 -1.97
C MET A 153 -3.32 -2.15 -3.20
N THR A 154 -2.34 -2.92 -3.66
CA THR A 154 -2.39 -3.68 -4.91
C THR A 154 -1.70 -5.02 -4.72
N ILE A 155 -2.27 -6.06 -5.33
CA ILE A 155 -1.64 -7.37 -5.49
C ILE A 155 -0.99 -7.38 -6.86
N VAL A 156 0.31 -7.60 -6.90
CA VAL A 156 1.13 -7.56 -8.12
C VAL A 156 1.00 -8.88 -8.85
N ASP A 157 0.98 -8.84 -10.19
CA ASP A 157 0.87 -10.03 -11.03
C ASP A 157 2.18 -10.77 -11.28
#